data_AF-A0A3M1JIM5-F1
#
_entry.id   AF-A0A3M1JIM5-F1
#
_cell.length_a   1.000
_cell.length_b   1.000
_cell.length_c   1.000
_cell.angle_alpha   90.00
_cell.angle_beta   90.00
_cell.angle_gamma   90.00
#
_symmetry.space_group_name_H-M   'P 1'
#
loop_
_entity.id
_entity.type
_entity.pdbx_description
1 polymer ?
#
loop_
_entity_poly.entity_id
_entity_poly.type
_entity_poly.pdbx_seq_one_letter_code
_entity_poly.pdbx_strand_id
1 'polypeptide(L)'
;MIDAYTRRIFSRLGVINKEEDYDSLQQTFHKELSDAGFEKSQLYNEYHALIVEHAKRHCTAKPLCEGCPIRAFCAYARSGNHGRQQKIKRQ
;
A
#
# COMPACT_ATOMS: atom_id res chain seq x y z
N MET A 1 -5.31 8.27 -9.32
CA MET A 1 -6.30 7.94 -8.26
C MET A 1 -5.53 7.51 -7.03
N ILE A 2 -5.61 8.27 -5.94
CA ILE A 2 -5.22 7.79 -4.61
C ILE A 2 -6.52 7.36 -3.96
N ASP A 3 -6.64 6.12 -3.48
CA ASP A 3 -7.82 5.68 -2.76
C ASP A 3 -7.48 5.36 -1.29
N ALA A 4 -8.47 4.94 -0.51
CA ALA A 4 -8.27 4.59 0.88
C ALA A 4 -7.26 3.43 1.07
N TYR A 5 -7.11 2.55 0.06
CA TYR A 5 -6.15 1.45 0.09
C TYR A 5 -4.72 1.95 -0.12
N THR A 6 -4.51 2.75 -1.15
CA THR A 6 -3.24 3.39 -1.47
C THR A 6 -2.76 4.22 -0.30
N ARG A 7 -3.62 5.09 0.24
CA ARG A 7 -3.30 5.93 1.41
C ARG A 7 -2.88 5.11 2.63
N ARG A 8 -3.61 4.03 2.92
CA ARG A 8 -3.29 3.14 4.06
C ARG A 8 -1.97 2.41 3.85
N ILE A 9 -1.75 1.83 2.67
CA ILE A 9 -0.52 1.09 2.39
C ILE A 9 0.68 2.03 2.43
N PHE A 10 0.60 3.16 1.75
CA PHE A 10 1.73 4.09 1.62
C PHE A 10 2.09 4.72 2.96
N SER A 11 1.08 5.05 3.78
CA SER A 11 1.32 5.51 5.15
C SER A 11 2.02 4.45 6.01
N ARG A 12 1.66 3.17 5.85
CA ARG A 12 2.31 2.06 6.57
C ARG A 12 3.69 1.73 6.04
N LEU A 13 3.95 1.95 4.76
CA LEU A 13 5.28 1.85 4.18
C LEU A 13 6.19 3.00 4.64
N GLY A 14 5.61 4.12 5.10
CA GLY A 14 6.36 5.33 5.47
C GLY A 14 6.66 6.23 4.28
N VAL A 15 5.94 6.07 3.16
CA VAL A 15 6.09 6.87 1.94
C VAL A 15 5.36 8.20 2.07
N ILE A 16 4.25 8.23 2.79
CA ILE A 16 3.41 9.42 2.99
C ILE A 16 3.08 9.59 4.46
N ASN A 17 2.97 10.83 4.92
CA ASN A 17 2.44 11.11 6.26
C ASN A 17 0.90 10.97 6.27
N LYS A 18 0.33 10.56 7.41
CA LYS A 18 -1.14 10.43 7.54
C LYS A 18 -1.87 11.77 7.48
N GLU A 19 -1.16 12.85 7.73
CA GLU A 19 -1.68 14.22 7.71
C GLU A 19 -1.53 14.89 6.35
N GLU A 20 -0.83 14.25 5.39
CA GLU A 20 -0.73 14.83 4.05
C GLU A 20 -2.10 14.90 3.39
N ASP A 21 -2.32 16.08 2.80
CA ASP A 21 -3.53 16.43 2.08
C ASP A 21 -3.69 15.55 0.83
N TYR A 22 -4.93 15.16 0.58
CA TYR A 22 -5.27 14.19 -0.46
C TYR A 22 -4.93 14.73 -1.87
N ASP A 23 -5.21 16.01 -2.13
CA ASP A 23 -5.00 16.61 -3.45
C ASP A 23 -3.50 16.73 -3.75
N SER A 24 -2.71 17.09 -2.73
CA SER A 24 -1.25 17.17 -2.82
C SER A 24 -0.61 15.80 -3.13
N LEU A 25 -1.10 14.75 -2.46
CA LEU A 25 -0.67 13.36 -2.72
C LEU A 25 -1.04 12.90 -4.13
N GLN A 26 -2.26 13.21 -4.57
CA GLN A 26 -2.71 12.85 -5.90
C GLN A 26 -1.84 13.52 -6.98
N GLN A 27 -1.60 14.83 -6.86
CA GLN A 27 -0.75 15.56 -7.80
C GLN A 27 0.68 14.98 -7.87
N THR A 28 1.28 14.69 -6.72
CA THR A 28 2.62 14.12 -6.63
C THR A 28 2.68 12.76 -7.32
N PHE A 29 1.74 11.88 -7.01
CA PHE A 29 1.67 10.55 -7.62
C PHE A 29 1.46 10.63 -9.14
N HIS A 30 0.62 11.58 -9.59
CA HIS A 30 0.38 11.80 -11.01
C HIS A 30 1.60 12.34 -11.75
N LYS A 31 2.39 13.20 -11.11
CA LYS A 31 3.62 13.75 -11.64
C LYS A 31 4.71 12.68 -11.77
N GLU A 32 5.02 11.95 -10.69
CA GLU A 32 6.08 10.93 -10.68
C GLU A 32 5.87 9.85 -11.76
N LEU A 33 4.63 9.42 -11.96
CA LEU A 33 4.31 8.43 -13.00
C LEU A 33 4.32 9.01 -14.41
N SER A 34 4.00 10.30 -14.57
CA SER A 34 4.11 10.99 -15.86
C SER A 34 5.58 11.17 -16.27
N ASP A 35 6.44 11.51 -15.31
CA ASP A 35 7.88 11.69 -15.51
C ASP A 35 8.57 10.36 -15.85
N ALA A 36 8.01 9.23 -15.40
CA ALA A 36 8.50 7.88 -15.70
C ALA A 36 8.16 7.36 -17.12
N GLY A 37 7.46 8.15 -17.96
CA GLY A 37 7.29 7.85 -19.40
C GLY A 37 6.23 6.81 -19.75
N PHE A 38 5.30 6.52 -18.84
CA PHE A 38 4.25 5.52 -19.07
C PHE A 38 2.94 6.11 -19.61
N GLU A 39 2.27 5.38 -20.50
CA GLU A 39 0.88 5.62 -20.91
C GLU A 39 -0.03 5.59 -19.67
N LYS A 40 -0.57 6.76 -19.32
CA LYS A 40 -1.17 7.02 -17.99
C LYS A 40 -2.24 6.00 -17.63
N SER A 41 -3.25 5.79 -18.47
CA SER A 41 -4.47 5.09 -18.08
C SER A 41 -4.28 3.60 -17.74
N GLN A 42 -3.56 2.85 -18.58
CA GLN A 42 -3.43 1.40 -18.40
C GLN A 42 -2.57 1.06 -17.17
N LEU A 43 -1.49 1.80 -16.96
CA LEU A 43 -0.60 1.59 -15.83
C LEU A 43 -1.27 1.95 -14.49
N TYR A 44 -2.03 3.05 -14.44
CA TYR A 44 -2.81 3.40 -13.25
C TYR A 44 -3.80 2.28 -12.88
N ASN A 45 -4.46 1.69 -13.88
CA ASN A 45 -5.43 0.64 -13.65
C ASN A 45 -4.77 -0.64 -13.11
N GLU A 46 -3.61 -1.02 -13.65
CA GLU A 46 -2.86 -2.18 -13.17
C GLU A 46 -2.32 -1.97 -11.75
N TYR A 47 -1.67 -0.85 -11.48
CA TYR A 47 -1.21 -0.54 -10.12
C TYR A 47 -2.36 -0.48 -9.12
N HIS A 48 -3.47 0.15 -9.49
CA HIS A 48 -4.65 0.20 -8.63
C HIS A 48 -5.17 -1.20 -8.33
N ALA A 49 -5.29 -2.09 -9.32
CA ALA A 49 -5.70 -3.47 -9.12
C ALA A 49 -4.75 -4.21 -8.16
N LEU A 50 -3.44 -4.07 -8.33
CA LEU A 50 -2.44 -4.69 -7.46
C LEU A 50 -2.47 -4.16 -6.03
N ILE A 51 -2.61 -2.84 -5.86
CA ILE A 51 -2.71 -2.19 -4.55
C ILE A 51 -3.98 -2.66 -3.83
N VAL A 52 -5.12 -2.68 -4.52
CA VAL A 52 -6.40 -3.15 -3.98
C VAL A 52 -6.29 -4.60 -3.54
N GLU A 53 -5.70 -5.47 -4.38
CA GLU A 53 -5.57 -6.88 -4.06
C GLU A 53 -4.62 -7.11 -2.87
N HIS A 54 -3.50 -6.40 -2.83
CA HIS A 54 -2.58 -6.41 -1.70
C HIS A 54 -3.27 -5.94 -0.41
N ALA A 55 -4.08 -4.90 -0.50
CA ALA A 55 -4.80 -4.34 0.64
C ALA A 55 -5.86 -5.29 1.19
N LYS A 56 -6.50 -6.09 0.33
CA LYS A 56 -7.50 -7.10 0.70
C LYS A 56 -6.85 -8.35 1.29
N ARG A 57 -5.76 -8.85 0.69
CA ARG A 57 -5.09 -10.09 1.13
C ARG A 57 -4.22 -9.91 2.36
N HIS A 58 -3.48 -8.80 2.45
CA HIS A 58 -2.47 -8.59 3.49
C HIS A 58 -2.70 -7.31 4.29
N CYS A 59 -2.75 -6.16 3.61
CA CYS A 59 -2.71 -4.86 4.28
C CYS A 59 -4.11 -4.33 4.63
N THR A 60 -4.94 -5.16 5.28
CA THR A 60 -6.30 -4.80 5.72
C THR A 60 -6.25 -3.84 6.92
N ALA A 61 -7.41 -3.39 7.44
CA ALA A 61 -7.45 -2.54 8.63
C ALA A 61 -6.66 -3.13 9.82
N LYS A 62 -6.76 -4.44 10.04
CA LYS A 62 -5.91 -5.23 10.95
C LYS A 62 -5.01 -6.15 10.11
N PRO A 63 -3.79 -5.72 9.75
CA PRO A 63 -3.02 -6.35 8.67
C PRO A 63 -2.54 -7.75 9.04
N LEU A 64 -2.38 -8.59 8.02
CA LEU A 64 -1.74 -9.89 8.10
C LEU A 64 -0.32 -9.73 7.54
N CYS A 65 0.60 -9.29 8.40
CA CYS A 65 1.97 -8.95 7.99
C CYS A 65 2.80 -10.21 7.68
N GLU A 66 2.47 -11.35 8.27
CA GLU A 66 3.08 -12.63 7.95
C GLU A 66 2.73 -13.05 6.52
N GLY A 67 3.74 -13.47 5.75
CA GLY A 67 3.57 -13.79 4.32
C GLY A 67 3.28 -12.61 3.41
N CYS A 68 3.25 -11.36 3.93
CA CYS A 68 3.09 -10.18 3.10
C CYS A 68 4.33 -9.98 2.20
N PRO A 69 4.17 -9.87 0.87
CA PRO A 69 5.29 -9.84 -0.07
C PRO A 69 6.22 -8.64 0.11
N ILE A 70 5.69 -7.53 0.66
CA ILE A 70 6.45 -6.29 0.88
C ILE A 70 6.84 -6.07 2.35
N ARG A 71 6.72 -7.10 3.20
CA ARG A 71 6.98 -6.99 4.65
C ARG A 71 8.38 -6.43 4.94
N ALA A 72 9.40 -6.87 4.20
CA ALA A 72 10.80 -6.48 4.41
C ALA A 72 11.02 -4.96 4.26
N PHE A 73 10.22 -4.31 3.42
CA PHE A 73 10.31 -2.88 3.12
C PHE A 73 9.28 -2.04 3.90
N CYS A 74 8.42 -2.68 4.70
CA CYS A 74 7.31 -2.02 5.36
C CYS A 74 7.70 -1.49 6.75
N ALA A 75 7.76 -0.17 6.91
CA ALA A 75 8.06 0.48 8.18
C ALA A 75 7.10 0.05 9.30
N TYR A 76 5.80 -0.05 9.01
CA TYR A 76 4.79 -0.50 9.97
C TYR A 76 5.06 -1.92 10.47
N ALA A 77 5.39 -2.85 9.57
CA ALA A 77 5.75 -4.22 9.97
C ALA A 77 7.02 -4.23 10.83
N ARG A 78 8.04 -3.45 10.47
CA ARG A 78 9.30 -3.38 11.22
C ARG A 78 9.14 -2.77 12.62
N SER A 79 8.16 -1.89 12.82
CA SER A 79 7.91 -1.21 14.10
C SER A 79 7.30 -2.09 15.22
N GLY A 80 7.14 -3.40 15.01
CA GLY A 80 6.55 -4.28 16.03
C GLY A 80 5.02 -4.37 15.99
N ASN A 81 4.35 -3.52 15.22
CA ASN A 81 2.89 -3.46 15.08
C ASN A 81 2.32 -4.56 14.14
N HIS A 82 2.59 -5.84 14.44
CA HIS A 82 2.19 -6.96 13.58
C HIS A 82 0.76 -7.40 13.91
N GLY A 83 -0.20 -7.06 13.05
CA GLY A 83 -1.57 -7.58 13.15
C GLY A 83 -1.63 -9.11 12.95
N ARG A 84 -2.61 -9.74 13.64
CA ARG A 84 -2.91 -11.18 13.76
C ARG A 84 -1.86 -12.14 13.14
N GLN A 85 -1.08 -12.78 14.01
CA GLN A 85 -0.46 -14.07 13.70
C GLN A 85 -1.58 -15.02 13.29
N GLN A 86 -1.58 -15.48 12.03
CA GLN A 86 -2.46 -16.57 11.66
C GLN A 86 -1.92 -17.80 12.39
N LYS A 87 -2.65 -18.28 13.40
CA LYS A 87 -2.40 -19.60 13.97
C LYS A 87 -2.45 -20.58 12.80
N ILE A 88 -1.28 -21.12 12.45
CA ILE A 88 -1.15 -22.24 11.51
C ILE A 88 -2.01 -23.37 12.07
N LYS A 89 -3.20 -23.59 11.51
CA LYS A 89 -3.90 -24.87 11.69
C LYS A 89 -3.15 -25.88 10.82
N ARG A 90 -2.16 -26.54 11.41
CA ARG A 90 -1.73 -27.86 10.96
C ARG A 90 -2.85 -28.83 11.33
N GLN A 91 -3.62 -29.25 10.33
CA GLN A 91 -4.36 -30.51 10.31
C GLN A 91 -4.66 -30.84 8.85
#